data_AF-A0A2X2DKE0-F1
#
_entry.id   AF-A0A2X2DKE0-F1
#
_cell.length_a   1.000
_cell.length_b   1.000
_cell.length_c   1.000
_cell.angle_alpha   90.00
_cell.angle_beta   90.00
_cell.angle_gamma   90.00
#
_symmetry.space_group_name_H-M   'P 1'
#
loop_
_entity.id
_entity.type
_entity.pdbx_description
1 polymer ?
#
loop_
_entity_poly.entity_id
_entity_poly.type
_entity_poly.pdbx_seq_one_letter_code
_entity_poly.pdbx_strand_id
1 'polypeptide(L)'
;MISSVSQIQEVIAIPQEYFWLPWAVQYFFFIGIACCATLYACWQCWKGRTGNPRLEAVAVFIAVTAGITAPLALTADLHQTARVWHFYAYPTPWSWMAWGSLLLPLFSAFSILYFIAMVVRLVWKREYKLTRWVALACALTSIGLLLYTGREASILKARPVLYTYWLPILLFF
;
A
#
# COMPACT_ATOMS: atom_id res chain seq x y z
N MET A 1 32.09 32.90 15.81
CA MET A 1 30.74 33.43 15.46
C MET A 1 29.83 32.43 14.73
N ILE A 2 30.29 31.25 14.34
CA ILE A 2 29.44 30.22 13.69
C ILE A 2 28.79 29.28 14.73
N SER A 3 29.41 29.12 15.90
CA SER A 3 28.96 28.22 16.98
C SER A 3 27.69 28.69 17.72
N SER A 4 27.43 30.00 17.76
CA SER A 4 26.23 30.53 18.43
C SER A 4 24.95 30.32 17.62
N VAL A 5 25.06 30.22 16.29
CA VAL A 5 23.90 30.04 15.40
C VAL A 5 23.37 28.61 15.47
N SER A 6 24.24 27.60 15.54
CA SER A 6 23.83 26.20 15.72
C SER A 6 23.14 25.96 17.07
N GLN A 7 23.62 26.62 18.13
CA GLN A 7 23.05 26.48 19.48
C GLN A 7 21.66 27.13 19.60
N ILE A 8 21.40 28.21 18.86
CA ILE A 8 20.08 28.86 18.79
C ILE A 8 19.07 27.97 18.03
N GLN A 9 19.53 27.21 17.05
CA GLN A 9 18.69 26.32 16.24
C GLN A 9 18.16 25.13 17.06
N GLU A 10 18.96 24.58 17.97
CA GLU A 10 18.57 23.48 18.87
C GLU A 10 17.54 23.91 19.95
N VAL A 11 17.55 25.18 20.34
CA VAL A 11 16.63 25.71 21.37
C VAL A 11 15.25 26.05 20.80
N ILE A 12 15.18 26.44 19.52
CA ILE A 12 13.91 26.83 18.87
C ILE A 12 13.27 25.65 18.12
N ALA A 13 14.08 24.78 17.52
CA ALA A 13 13.63 23.56 16.87
C ALA A 13 14.13 22.36 17.68
N ILE A 14 13.28 21.83 18.57
CA ILE A 14 13.48 20.48 19.08
C ILE A 14 13.62 19.60 17.84
N PRO A 15 14.77 18.95 17.58
CA PRO A 15 14.90 18.05 16.45
C PRO A 15 13.91 16.92 16.71
N GLN A 16 12.75 17.01 16.07
CA GLN A 16 11.78 15.94 16.08
C GLN A 16 12.46 14.78 15.41
N GLU A 17 12.71 13.70 16.15
CA GLU A 17 13.26 12.48 15.57
C GLU A 17 12.45 12.14 14.33
N TYR A 18 13.15 12.03 13.19
CA TYR A 18 12.54 11.73 11.90
C TYR A 18 11.96 10.32 11.96
N PHE A 19 10.70 10.22 12.36
CA PHE A 19 10.05 8.94 12.57
C PHE A 19 9.83 8.21 11.25
N TRP A 20 9.57 8.95 10.17
CA TRP A 20 9.39 8.43 8.80
C TRP A 20 10.44 9.05 7.88
N LEU A 21 11.28 8.22 7.26
CA LEU A 21 12.17 8.66 6.21
C LEU A 21 11.35 8.98 4.94
N PRO A 22 11.92 9.70 3.95
CA PRO A 22 11.26 9.92 2.66
C PRO A 22 10.77 8.62 1.99
N TRP A 23 11.42 7.50 2.29
CA TRP A 23 11.06 6.16 1.83
C TRP A 23 9.69 5.69 2.33
N ALA A 24 9.35 5.94 3.60
CA ALA A 24 8.03 5.63 4.13
C ALA A 24 6.93 6.41 3.39
N VAL A 25 7.14 7.70 3.12
CA VAL A 25 6.18 8.53 2.37
C VAL A 25 5.98 8.00 0.94
N GLN A 26 7.06 7.61 0.28
CA GLN A 26 7.02 7.02 -1.06
C GLN A 26 6.26 5.68 -1.08
N TYR A 27 6.41 4.86 -0.05
CA TYR A 27 5.63 3.65 0.13
C TYR A 27 4.12 3.95 0.19
N PHE A 28 3.69 4.90 1.04
CA PHE A 28 2.27 5.26 1.17
C PHE A 28 1.67 5.81 -0.13
N PHE A 29 2.46 6.57 -0.88
CA PHE A 29 2.03 7.08 -2.19
C PHE A 29 1.81 5.95 -3.20
N PHE A 30 2.78 5.05 -3.36
CA PHE A 30 2.65 3.95 -4.33
C PHE A 30 1.58 2.93 -3.95
N ILE A 31 1.45 2.59 -2.66
CA ILE A 31 0.42 1.65 -2.23
C ILE A 31 -0.97 2.26 -2.41
N GLY A 32 -1.14 3.57 -2.20
CA GLY A 32 -2.38 4.29 -2.48
C GLY A 32 -2.77 4.22 -3.97
N ILE A 33 -1.83 4.54 -4.87
CA ILE A 33 -2.04 4.42 -6.32
C ILE A 33 -2.40 2.98 -6.72
N ALA A 34 -1.69 1.99 -6.16
CA ALA A 34 -1.95 0.59 -6.45
C ALA A 34 -3.35 0.17 -5.99
N CYS A 35 -3.78 0.59 -4.79
CA CYS A 35 -5.10 0.27 -4.26
C CYS A 35 -6.21 0.92 -5.10
N CYS A 36 -6.09 2.20 -5.46
CA CYS A 36 -7.07 2.88 -6.31
C CYS A 36 -7.14 2.25 -7.71
N ALA A 37 -5.99 1.90 -8.29
CA ALA A 37 -5.93 1.26 -9.60
C ALA A 37 -6.56 -0.15 -9.59
N THR A 38 -6.35 -0.94 -8.53
CA THR A 38 -6.99 -2.27 -8.39
C THR A 38 -8.51 -2.17 -8.20
N LEU A 39 -8.99 -1.20 -7.42
CA LEU A 39 -10.43 -0.95 -7.26
C LEU A 39 -11.09 -0.54 -8.58
N TYR A 40 -10.44 0.36 -9.32
CA TYR A 40 -10.91 0.75 -10.65
C TYR A 40 -10.93 -0.42 -11.63
N ALA A 41 -9.88 -1.24 -11.64
CA ALA A 41 -9.81 -2.44 -12.47
C ALA A 41 -10.90 -3.46 -12.10
N CYS A 42 -11.15 -3.68 -10.81
CA CYS A 42 -12.22 -4.55 -10.34
C CYS A 42 -13.61 -4.04 -10.76
N TRP A 43 -13.85 -2.73 -10.65
CA TRP A 43 -15.09 -2.11 -11.14
C TRP A 43 -15.26 -2.31 -12.64
N GLN A 44 -14.18 -2.18 -13.41
CA GLN A 44 -14.18 -2.40 -14.85
C GLN A 44 -14.45 -3.87 -15.21
N CYS A 45 -13.88 -4.81 -14.45
CA CYS A 45 -14.09 -6.24 -14.58
C CYS A 45 -15.56 -6.62 -14.31
N TRP A 46 -16.19 -5.98 -13.31
CA TRP A 46 -17.60 -6.21 -12.98
C TRP A 46 -18.54 -5.73 -14.09
N LYS A 47 -18.23 -4.61 -14.75
CA LYS A 47 -19.00 -4.10 -15.91
C LYS A 47 -19.06 -5.09 -17.10
N GLY A 48 -18.19 -6.10 -17.13
CA GLY A 48 -18.23 -7.17 -18.12
C GLY A 48 -18.12 -6.63 -19.55
N ARG A 49 -19.10 -6.96 -20.41
CA ARG A 49 -19.09 -6.59 -21.84
C ARG A 49 -19.20 -5.10 -22.13
N THR A 50 -19.68 -4.30 -21.18
CA THR A 50 -19.76 -2.83 -21.32
C THR A 50 -18.47 -2.14 -20.87
N GLY A 51 -17.54 -2.91 -20.29
CA GLY A 51 -16.29 -2.37 -19.81
C GLY A 51 -15.25 -2.23 -20.90
N ASN A 52 -14.38 -1.23 -20.77
CA ASN A 52 -13.26 -1.04 -21.69
C ASN A 52 -12.07 -1.92 -21.24
N PRO A 53 -11.71 -2.98 -21.98
CA PRO A 53 -10.64 -3.88 -21.58
C PRO A 53 -9.26 -3.21 -21.59
N ARG A 54 -9.07 -2.13 -22.36
CA ARG A 54 -7.81 -1.38 -22.36
C ARG A 54 -7.62 -0.60 -21.06
N LEU A 55 -8.69 -0.02 -20.53
CA LEU A 55 -8.64 0.71 -19.25
C LEU A 55 -8.42 -0.25 -18.08
N GLU A 56 -9.05 -1.44 -18.12
CA GLU A 56 -8.75 -2.53 -17.18
C GLU A 56 -7.26 -2.88 -17.23
N ALA A 57 -6.69 -3.04 -18.44
CA ALA A 57 -5.28 -3.42 -18.62
C ALA A 57 -4.31 -2.39 -18.05
N VAL A 58 -4.54 -1.12 -18.37
CA VAL A 58 -3.72 -0.01 -17.89
C VAL A 58 -3.79 0.08 -16.37
N ALA A 59 -4.98 -0.04 -15.79
CA ALA A 59 -5.17 0.00 -14.34
C ALA A 59 -4.46 -1.17 -13.62
N VAL A 60 -4.59 -2.40 -14.14
CA VAL A 60 -3.88 -3.55 -13.56
C VAL A 60 -2.37 -3.40 -13.70
N PHE A 61 -1.88 -2.87 -14.83
CA PHE A 61 -0.46 -2.62 -15.03
C PHE A 61 0.10 -1.59 -14.04
N ILE A 62 -0.63 -0.48 -13.82
CA ILE A 62 -0.30 0.51 -12.78
C ILE A 62 -0.30 -0.15 -11.40
N ALA A 63 -1.30 -0.97 -11.09
CA ALA A 63 -1.40 -1.66 -9.80
C ALA A 63 -0.23 -2.61 -9.53
N VAL A 64 0.20 -3.38 -10.53
CA VAL A 64 1.33 -4.32 -10.38
C VAL A 64 2.64 -3.57 -10.24
N THR A 65 2.89 -2.59 -11.12
CA THR A 65 4.13 -1.79 -11.08
C THR A 65 4.25 -1.03 -9.75
N ALA A 66 3.21 -0.30 -9.36
CA ALA A 66 3.17 0.42 -8.08
C ALA A 66 3.24 -0.53 -6.87
N GLY A 67 2.53 -1.66 -6.93
CA GLY A 67 2.50 -2.69 -5.90
C GLY A 67 3.82 -3.46 -5.71
N ILE A 68 4.70 -3.46 -6.71
CA ILE A 68 6.08 -3.97 -6.58
C ILE A 68 6.99 -2.87 -6.02
N THR A 69 6.85 -1.62 -6.46
CA THR A 69 7.68 -0.51 -5.96
C THR A 69 7.44 -0.16 -4.50
N ALA A 70 6.23 -0.40 -3.97
CA ALA A 70 5.92 -0.08 -2.57
C ALA A 70 6.71 -0.94 -1.56
N PRO A 71 6.76 -2.29 -1.69
CA PRO A 71 7.65 -3.13 -0.88
C PRO A 71 9.13 -2.75 -0.98
N LEU A 72 9.60 -2.35 -2.16
CA LEU A 72 10.98 -1.87 -2.36
C LEU A 72 11.27 -0.62 -1.51
N ALA A 73 10.38 0.38 -1.53
CA ALA A 73 10.50 1.56 -0.69
C ALA A 73 10.47 1.21 0.81
N LEU A 74 9.63 0.25 1.21
CA LEU A 74 9.57 -0.23 2.60
C LEU A 74 10.87 -0.94 3.04
N THR A 75 11.50 -1.73 2.15
CA THR A 75 12.78 -2.38 2.48
C THR A 75 13.91 -1.38 2.67
N ALA A 76 13.87 -0.25 1.94
CA ALA A 76 14.82 0.84 2.11
C ALA A 76 14.63 1.56 3.45
N ASP A 77 13.37 1.74 3.88
CA ASP A 77 13.02 2.34 5.18
C ASP A 77 13.49 1.48 6.37
N LEU A 78 13.47 0.14 6.21
CA LEU A 78 13.85 -0.76 7.30
C LEU A 78 15.35 -0.75 7.64
N HIS A 79 16.25 -0.36 6.73
CA HIS A 79 17.73 -0.37 6.81
C HIS A 79 18.41 -1.69 7.26
N GLN A 80 17.67 -2.63 7.85
CA GLN A 80 18.00 -4.00 8.21
C GLN A 80 16.96 -4.91 7.53
N THR A 81 17.21 -5.26 6.28
CA THR A 81 16.31 -6.10 5.46
C THR A 81 15.99 -7.45 6.09
N ALA A 82 16.88 -7.99 6.95
CA ALA A 82 16.65 -9.22 7.70
C ALA A 82 15.53 -9.11 8.76
N ARG A 83 15.12 -7.90 9.16
CA ARG A 83 14.06 -7.70 10.18
C ARG A 83 12.68 -8.15 9.68
N VAL A 84 12.45 -8.13 8.37
CA VAL A 84 11.22 -8.67 7.76
C VAL A 84 10.99 -10.13 8.16
N TRP A 85 12.07 -10.92 8.26
CA TRP A 85 12.00 -12.32 8.67
C TRP A 85 11.47 -12.51 10.09
N HIS A 86 11.80 -11.59 11.01
CA HIS A 86 11.41 -11.69 12.41
C HIS A 86 9.88 -11.58 12.58
N PHE A 87 9.20 -10.82 11.73
CA PHE A 87 7.73 -10.71 11.73
C PHE A 87 7.04 -12.03 11.34
N TYR A 88 7.66 -12.82 10.45
CA TYR A 88 7.12 -14.13 10.05
C TYR A 88 7.47 -15.24 11.04
N ALA A 89 8.64 -15.16 11.69
CA ALA A 89 9.08 -16.17 12.66
C ALA A 89 8.35 -16.05 14.02
N TYR A 90 8.01 -14.83 14.44
CA TYR A 90 7.30 -14.57 15.71
C TYR A 90 6.09 -13.66 15.48
N PRO A 91 4.97 -14.20 14.97
CA PRO A 91 3.77 -13.40 14.72
C PRO A 91 3.23 -12.84 16.03
N THR A 92 3.18 -11.52 16.14
CA THR A 92 2.61 -10.78 17.28
C THR A 92 1.25 -10.19 16.87
N PRO A 93 0.14 -10.95 16.96
CA PRO A 93 -1.16 -10.57 16.39
C PRO A 93 -1.78 -9.32 17.02
N TRP A 94 -1.27 -8.91 18.19
CA TRP A 94 -1.68 -7.70 18.90
C TRP A 94 -1.05 -6.41 18.34
N SER A 95 0.02 -6.52 17.55
CA SER A 95 0.67 -5.36 16.93
C SER A 95 0.02 -5.07 15.59
N TRP A 96 -0.37 -3.80 15.38
CA TRP A 96 -0.90 -3.37 14.09
C TRP A 96 0.13 -3.63 12.98
N MET A 97 1.41 -3.39 13.22
CA MET A 97 2.51 -3.60 12.26
C MET A 97 2.62 -5.04 11.73
N ALA A 98 2.20 -6.05 12.51
CA ALA A 98 2.18 -7.44 12.07
C ALA A 98 1.12 -7.69 10.98
N TRP A 99 -0.05 -7.04 11.08
CA TRP A 99 -1.10 -7.13 10.07
C TRP A 99 -0.66 -6.57 8.72
N GLY A 100 0.10 -5.47 8.71
CA GLY A 100 0.69 -4.91 7.49
C GLY A 100 1.62 -5.87 6.79
N SER A 101 2.50 -6.53 7.55
CA SER A 101 3.43 -7.53 7.02
C SER A 101 2.73 -8.71 6.33
N LEU A 102 1.50 -9.03 6.72
CA LEU A 102 0.69 -10.09 6.09
C LEU A 102 -0.17 -9.56 4.93
N LEU A 103 -0.77 -8.38 5.08
CA LEU A 103 -1.64 -7.76 4.07
C LEU A 103 -0.86 -7.34 2.80
N LEU A 104 0.34 -6.80 2.97
CA LEU A 104 1.21 -6.36 1.87
C LEU A 104 1.53 -7.48 0.87
N PRO A 105 2.17 -8.59 1.26
CA PRO A 105 2.52 -9.68 0.34
C PRO A 105 1.26 -10.33 -0.23
N LEU A 106 0.17 -10.40 0.55
CA LEU A 106 -1.10 -10.93 0.09
C LEU A 106 -1.70 -10.08 -1.04
N PHE A 107 -1.68 -8.75 -0.91
CA PHE A 107 -2.10 -7.83 -1.96
C PHE A 107 -1.20 -7.90 -3.19
N SER A 108 0.13 -7.88 -3.01
CA SER A 108 1.07 -8.01 -4.14
C SER A 108 0.84 -9.34 -4.89
N ALA A 109 0.63 -10.45 -4.17
CA ALA A 109 0.33 -11.74 -4.78
C ALA A 109 -0.99 -11.73 -5.55
N PHE A 110 -2.07 -11.19 -4.96
CA PHE A 110 -3.37 -11.11 -5.65
C PHE A 110 -3.34 -10.15 -6.85
N SER A 111 -2.59 -9.05 -6.78
CA SER A 111 -2.41 -8.11 -7.89
C SER A 111 -1.70 -8.78 -9.08
N ILE A 112 -0.62 -9.53 -8.81
CA ILE A 112 0.08 -10.32 -9.83
C ILE A 112 -0.83 -11.43 -10.39
N LEU A 113 -1.56 -12.14 -9.53
CA LEU A 113 -2.50 -13.19 -9.97
C LEU A 113 -3.60 -12.60 -10.86
N TYR A 114 -4.09 -11.41 -10.53
CA TYR A 114 -5.09 -10.73 -11.34
C TYR A 114 -4.53 -10.33 -12.71
N PHE A 115 -3.30 -9.82 -12.77
CA PHE A 115 -2.59 -9.55 -14.02
C PHE A 115 -2.41 -10.82 -14.87
N ILE A 116 -1.99 -11.94 -14.27
CA ILE A 116 -1.85 -13.21 -14.97
C ILE A 116 -3.22 -13.67 -15.50
N ALA A 117 -4.27 -13.62 -14.67
CA ALA A 117 -5.61 -13.98 -15.08
C ALA A 117 -6.12 -13.11 -16.24
N MET A 118 -5.74 -11.83 -16.26
CA MET A 118 -6.04 -10.92 -17.36
C MET A 118 -5.28 -11.30 -18.65
N VAL A 119 -3.98 -11.58 -18.57
CA VAL A 119 -3.17 -12.00 -19.71
C VAL A 119 -3.70 -13.31 -20.30
N VAL A 120 -4.06 -14.27 -19.45
CA VAL A 120 -4.66 -15.55 -19.88
C VAL A 120 -5.99 -15.31 -20.61
N ARG A 121 -6.85 -14.40 -20.12
CA ARG A 121 -8.09 -14.03 -20.80
C ARG A 121 -7.83 -13.43 -22.19
N LEU A 122 -6.78 -12.61 -22.34
CA LEU A 122 -6.41 -12.00 -23.62
C LEU A 122 -5.89 -13.03 -24.63
N VAL A 123 -5.04 -13.97 -24.18
CA VAL A 123 -4.43 -15.00 -25.04
C VAL A 123 -5.44 -16.09 -25.42
N TRP A 124 -6.20 -16.62 -24.45
CA TRP A 124 -7.09 -17.77 -24.64
C TRP A 124 -8.53 -17.39 -25.04
N LYS A 125 -8.87 -16.09 -25.04
CA LYS A 125 -10.21 -15.53 -25.33
C LYS A 125 -11.36 -16.20 -24.55
N ARG A 126 -11.06 -16.84 -23.41
CA ARG A 126 -12.04 -17.57 -22.59
C ARG A 126 -12.21 -16.83 -21.27
N GLU A 127 -13.46 -16.45 -20.96
CA GLU A 127 -13.77 -15.82 -19.68
C GLU A 127 -13.99 -16.89 -18.61
N TYR A 128 -13.11 -16.92 -17.61
CA TYR A 128 -13.28 -17.76 -16.44
C TYR A 128 -13.99 -16.96 -15.34
N LYS A 129 -14.99 -17.56 -14.68
CA LYS A 129 -15.61 -16.99 -13.47
C LYS A 129 -14.55 -16.72 -12.38
N LEU A 130 -13.46 -17.50 -12.37
CA LEU A 130 -12.35 -17.36 -11.46
C LEU A 130 -11.70 -15.96 -11.52
N THR A 131 -11.60 -15.34 -12.70
CA THR A 131 -11.01 -13.99 -12.85
C THR A 131 -11.78 -12.95 -12.04
N ARG A 132 -13.12 -13.07 -11.95
CA ARG A 132 -13.94 -12.16 -11.14
C ARG A 132 -13.73 -12.36 -9.65
N TRP A 133 -13.59 -13.60 -9.21
CA TRP A 133 -13.27 -13.92 -7.80
C TRP A 133 -11.89 -13.40 -7.41
N VAL A 134 -10.90 -13.53 -8.29
CA VAL A 134 -9.55 -12.98 -8.08
C VAL A 134 -9.59 -11.45 -8.03
N ALA A 135 -10.34 -10.80 -8.93
CA ALA A 135 -10.52 -9.34 -8.91
C ALA A 135 -11.17 -8.87 -7.60
N LEU A 136 -12.20 -9.57 -7.13
CA LEU A 136 -12.85 -9.29 -5.85
C LEU A 136 -11.93 -9.50 -4.66
N ALA A 137 -11.17 -10.60 -4.63
CA ALA A 137 -10.20 -10.85 -3.58
C ALA A 137 -9.12 -9.75 -3.54
N CYS A 138 -8.65 -9.31 -4.70
CA CYS A 138 -7.68 -8.21 -4.83
C CYS A 138 -8.27 -6.86 -4.38
N ALA A 139 -9.53 -6.58 -4.71
CA ALA A 139 -10.23 -5.39 -4.24
C ALA A 139 -10.48 -5.41 -2.72
N LEU A 140 -10.78 -6.58 -2.16
CA LEU A 140 -10.99 -6.72 -0.71
C LEU A 140 -9.68 -6.53 0.05
N THR A 141 -8.56 -7.04 -0.47
CA THR A 141 -7.24 -6.80 0.14
C THR A 141 -6.78 -5.36 -0.03
N SER A 142 -7.12 -4.67 -1.13
CA SER A 142 -6.78 -3.25 -1.31
C SER A 142 -7.56 -2.34 -0.34
N ILE A 143 -8.86 -2.60 -0.12
CA ILE A 143 -9.65 -1.91 0.90
C ILE A 143 -9.07 -2.16 2.29
N GLY A 144 -8.70 -3.41 2.58
CA GLY A 144 -8.02 -3.78 3.82
C GLY A 144 -6.73 -3.01 4.04
N LEU A 145 -5.91 -2.86 3.00
CA LEU A 145 -4.67 -2.08 3.03
C LEU A 145 -4.90 -0.59 3.24
N LEU A 146 -5.86 0.03 2.54
CA LEU A 146 -6.17 1.46 2.72
C LEU A 146 -6.62 1.76 4.16
N LEU A 147 -7.50 0.92 4.70
CA LEU A 147 -7.94 1.02 6.10
C LEU A 147 -6.79 0.79 7.07
N TYR A 148 -5.96 -0.22 6.81
CA TYR A 148 -4.80 -0.56 7.60
C TYR A 148 -3.80 0.59 7.69
N THR A 149 -3.41 1.13 6.53
CA THR A 149 -2.48 2.25 6.35
C THR A 149 -3.02 3.53 6.97
N GLY A 150 -4.30 3.84 6.76
CA GLY A 150 -4.96 4.98 7.40
C GLY A 150 -5.00 4.84 8.92
N ARG A 151 -5.17 3.62 9.40
CA ARG A 151 -5.16 3.35 10.83
C ARG A 151 -3.75 3.44 11.43
N GLU A 152 -2.72 2.95 10.73
CA GLU A 152 -1.32 3.17 11.09
C GLU A 152 -1.03 4.65 11.26
N ALA A 153 -1.35 5.48 10.26
CA ALA A 153 -1.16 6.92 10.33
C ALA A 153 -1.92 7.57 11.50
N SER A 154 -3.13 7.09 11.80
CA SER A 154 -3.97 7.63 12.88
C SER A 154 -3.56 7.25 14.30
N ILE A 155 -2.84 6.13 14.47
CA ILE A 155 -2.44 5.61 15.79
C ILE A 155 -1.18 6.29 16.32
N LEU A 156 -0.43 7.04 15.49
CA LEU A 156 0.72 7.82 15.94
C LEU A 156 0.29 8.92 16.92
N LYS A 157 0.23 8.56 18.21
CA LYS A 157 -0.01 9.46 19.34
C LYS A 157 1.01 10.60 19.43
N ALA A 158 2.16 10.47 18.76
CA ALA A 158 3.22 11.47 18.72
C ALA A 158 2.85 12.73 17.88
N ARG A 159 1.80 12.69 17.05
CA ARG A 159 1.38 13.82 16.21
C ARG A 159 -0.12 14.10 16.40
N PRO A 160 -0.51 15.10 17.22
CA PRO A 160 -1.92 15.41 17.48
C PRO A 160 -2.71 15.79 16.22
N VAL A 161 -2.03 16.25 15.16
CA VAL A 161 -2.66 16.54 13.85
C VAL A 161 -3.04 15.26 13.09
N LEU A 162 -2.28 14.18 13.25
CA LEU A 162 -2.54 12.87 12.63
C LEU A 162 -3.42 11.97 13.51
N TYR A 163 -3.58 12.28 14.80
CA TYR A 163 -4.49 11.55 15.69
C TYR A 163 -5.97 11.94 15.43
N THR A 164 -6.47 11.59 14.24
CA THR A 164 -7.86 11.84 13.85
C THR A 164 -8.46 10.57 13.24
N TYR A 165 -9.65 10.20 13.69
CA TYR A 165 -10.40 9.05 13.16
C TYR A 165 -10.79 9.19 11.68
N TRP A 166 -10.67 10.39 11.10
CA TRP A 166 -10.97 10.69 9.70
C TRP A 166 -9.87 10.32 8.71
N LEU A 167 -8.61 10.11 9.15
CA LEU A 167 -7.51 9.78 8.23
C LEU A 167 -7.75 8.56 7.32
N PRO A 168 -8.32 7.44 7.80
CA PRO A 168 -8.62 6.30 6.94
C PRO A 168 -9.60 6.65 5.82
N ILE A 169 -10.55 7.54 6.10
CA ILE A 169 -11.58 7.94 5.13
C ILE A 169 -11.01 8.98 4.17
N LEU A 170 -10.12 9.84 4.63
CA LEU A 170 -9.39 10.79 3.79
C LEU A 170 -8.54 10.07 2.73
N LEU A 171 -8.01 8.88 3.02
CA LEU A 171 -7.29 8.07 2.03
C LEU A 171 -8.17 7.44 0.94
N PHE A 172 -9.50 7.40 1.13
CA PHE A 172 -10.44 6.96 0.10
C PHE A 172 -10.88 8.09 -0.83
N PHE A 173 -10.69 9.36 -0.45
CA PHE A 173 -11.05 10.55 -1.23
C PHE A 173 -9.84 11.10 -1.99
#